data_AF-A0A1C5NW18-F1
#
_entry.id   AF-A0A1C5NW18-F1
#
_cell.length_a   1.000
_cell.length_b   1.000
_cell.length_c   1.000
_cell.angle_alpha   90.00
_cell.angle_beta   90.00
_cell.angle_gamma   90.00
#
_symmetry.space_group_name_H-M   'P 1'
#
loop_
_entity.id
_entity.type
_entity.pdbx_description
1 polymer ?
#
loop_
_entity_poly.entity_id
_entity_poly.type
_entity_poly.pdbx_seq_one_letter_code
_entity_poly.pdbx_strand_id
1 'polypeptide(L)'
;MVRLYTSGKYFKDNEIIIDNDSFFNNNVSAKSLSENSIKVMEEVDHAKLLDQNIGKIETPYGITGIQDLSTGCKTILNCIFLQENQKVYPTVRAINATECGKNALEQLFCYIDKTNMDIGIVLEHEDEIYECGNREYLINDSERITDLLFMV
;
A
#
# COMPACT_ATOMS: atom_id res chain seq x y z
N MET A 1 10.93 -5.18 8.73
CA MET A 1 9.95 -6.03 9.44
C MET A 1 8.58 -5.47 9.19
N VAL A 2 7.72 -6.27 8.56
CA VAL A 2 6.35 -5.88 8.22
C VAL A 2 5.44 -6.16 9.42
N ARG A 3 4.60 -5.20 9.81
CA ARG A 3 3.61 -5.37 10.88
C ARG A 3 2.26 -5.67 10.25
N LEU A 4 1.73 -6.87 10.49
CA LEU A 4 0.44 -7.31 9.97
C LEU A 4 -0.59 -7.37 11.08
N TYR A 5 -1.81 -6.96 10.74
CA TYR A 5 -2.94 -6.95 11.65
C TYR A 5 -4.12 -7.67 10.99
N THR A 6 -4.60 -8.68 11.67
CA THR A 6 -5.71 -9.54 11.19
C THR A 6 -7.08 -8.85 11.21
N SER A 7 -7.17 -7.64 11.76
CA SER A 7 -8.41 -6.86 11.80
C SER A 7 -8.15 -5.36 11.94
N GLY A 8 -9.03 -4.53 11.38
CA GLY A 8 -9.02 -3.08 11.61
C GLY A 8 -9.24 -2.68 13.08
N LYS A 9 -9.80 -3.58 13.90
CA LYS A 9 -10.13 -3.34 15.32
C LYS A 9 -8.93 -3.01 16.22
N TYR A 10 -7.71 -3.26 15.75
CA TYR A 10 -6.49 -2.86 16.46
C TYR A 10 -6.24 -1.35 16.42
N PHE A 11 -6.97 -0.62 15.57
CA PHE A 11 -6.82 0.81 15.36
C PHE A 11 -8.15 1.53 15.59
N LYS A 12 -8.07 2.80 16.02
CA LYS A 12 -9.24 3.68 15.97
C LYS A 12 -9.50 4.11 14.53
N ASP A 13 -10.72 4.48 14.20
CA ASP A 13 -11.12 4.91 12.84
C ASP A 13 -10.23 6.02 12.26
N ASN A 14 -9.68 6.91 13.09
CA ASN A 14 -8.79 8.00 12.67
C ASN A 14 -7.29 7.62 12.65
N GLU A 15 -6.96 6.38 12.99
CA GLU A 15 -5.61 5.82 12.97
C GLU A 15 -5.39 4.88 11.78
N ILE A 16 -6.44 4.53 11.03
CA ILE A 16 -6.39 3.62 9.90
C ILE A 16 -7.01 4.24 8.64
N ILE A 17 -6.35 4.07 7.50
CA ILE A 17 -6.95 4.32 6.19
C ILE A 17 -7.72 3.06 5.76
N ILE A 18 -9.06 3.15 5.72
CA ILE A 18 -9.94 2.03 5.38
C ILE A 18 -10.26 2.01 3.89
N ASP A 19 -10.61 3.17 3.32
CA ASP A 19 -10.97 3.33 1.91
C ASP A 19 -9.80 3.97 1.16
N ASN A 20 -8.99 3.12 0.51
CA ASN A 20 -7.78 3.56 -0.19
C ASN A 20 -8.08 4.37 -1.44
N ASP A 21 -9.14 4.03 -2.16
CA ASP A 21 -9.52 4.72 -3.38
C ASP A 21 -9.99 6.14 -3.06
N SER A 22 -10.85 6.28 -2.06
CA SER A 22 -11.31 7.59 -1.58
C SER A 22 -10.17 8.40 -1.01
N PHE A 23 -9.30 7.82 -0.18
CA PHE A 23 -8.14 8.55 0.35
C PHE A 23 -7.22 9.03 -0.78
N PHE A 24 -6.88 8.15 -1.73
CA PHE A 24 -6.01 8.49 -2.85
C PHE A 24 -6.59 9.62 -3.69
N ASN A 25 -7.84 9.46 -4.15
CA ASN A 25 -8.49 10.42 -5.04
C ASN A 25 -8.64 11.82 -4.42
N ASN A 26 -8.75 11.91 -3.09
CA ASN A 26 -8.92 13.18 -2.40
C ASN A 26 -7.61 13.83 -1.93
N ASN A 27 -6.54 13.07 -1.72
CA ASN A 27 -5.32 13.56 -1.07
C ASN A 27 -4.07 13.48 -1.95
N VAL A 28 -4.00 12.51 -2.87
CA VAL A 28 -2.82 12.26 -3.69
C VAL A 28 -2.99 12.89 -5.07
N SER A 29 -2.17 13.90 -5.34
CA SER A 29 -2.13 14.55 -6.65
C SER A 29 -1.02 13.95 -7.52
N ALA A 30 -1.16 14.07 -8.84
CA ALA A 30 -0.07 13.66 -9.75
C ALA A 30 1.24 14.41 -9.47
N LYS A 31 1.16 15.68 -9.07
CA LYS A 31 2.32 16.52 -8.71
C LYS A 31 3.04 16.06 -7.45
N SER A 32 2.39 15.29 -6.59
CA SER A 32 3.01 14.71 -5.39
C SER A 32 3.60 13.33 -5.62
N LEU A 33 3.49 12.76 -6.82
CA LEU A 33 4.11 11.46 -7.13
C LEU A 33 5.63 11.59 -7.15
N SER A 34 6.29 10.90 -6.22
CA SER A 34 7.74 10.76 -6.15
C SER A 34 8.28 9.71 -7.15
N GLU A 35 9.59 9.60 -7.29
CA GLU A 35 10.21 8.54 -8.13
C GLU A 35 9.80 7.14 -7.68
N ASN A 36 9.68 6.92 -6.36
CA ASN A 36 9.17 5.66 -5.81
C ASN A 36 7.71 5.41 -6.21
N SER A 37 6.89 6.46 -6.22
CA SER A 37 5.49 6.38 -6.66
C SER A 37 5.39 5.93 -8.12
N ILE A 38 6.19 6.54 -8.99
CA ILE A 38 6.22 6.20 -10.42
C ILE A 38 6.69 4.75 -10.64
N LYS A 39 7.70 4.32 -9.88
CA LYS A 39 8.18 2.94 -9.96
C LYS A 39 7.13 1.91 -9.55
N VAL A 40 6.38 2.18 -8.47
CA VAL A 40 5.28 1.31 -8.03
C VAL A 40 4.19 1.21 -9.09
N MET A 41 3.83 2.33 -9.74
CA MET A 41 2.86 2.33 -10.83
C MET A 41 3.28 1.39 -11.98
N GLU A 42 4.57 1.40 -12.32
CA GLU A 42 5.12 0.52 -13.37
C GLU A 42 5.19 -0.96 -12.93
N GLU A 43 5.56 -1.23 -11.68
CA GLU A 43 5.72 -2.59 -11.15
C GLU A 43 4.40 -3.30 -10.88
N VAL A 44 3.36 -2.57 -10.46
CA VAL A 44 2.06 -3.16 -10.05
C VAL A 44 1.05 -3.16 -11.18
N ASP A 45 0.89 -2.02 -11.85
CA ASP A 45 -0.15 -1.81 -12.87
C ASP A 45 0.41 -1.72 -14.30
N HIS A 46 1.75 -1.79 -14.46
CA HIS A 46 2.43 -1.52 -15.73
C HIS A 46 2.06 -0.15 -16.31
N ALA A 47 1.82 0.80 -15.41
CA ALA A 47 1.39 2.15 -15.74
C ALA A 47 2.60 3.09 -15.86
N LYS A 48 2.69 3.78 -16.99
CA LYS A 48 3.72 4.80 -17.26
C LYS A 48 3.13 6.20 -17.13
N LEU A 49 3.78 7.05 -16.34
CA LEU A 49 3.42 8.47 -16.25
C LEU A 49 3.78 9.20 -17.55
N LEU A 50 2.76 9.81 -18.19
CA LEU A 50 2.94 10.59 -19.41
C LEU A 50 3.01 12.09 -19.13
N ASP A 51 2.17 12.58 -18.21
CA ASP A 51 2.16 13.99 -17.82
C ASP A 51 1.78 14.15 -16.34
N GLN A 52 2.74 14.59 -15.54
CA GLN A 52 2.59 14.79 -14.10
C GLN A 52 1.70 15.98 -13.72
N ASN A 53 1.54 16.96 -14.61
CA ASN A 53 0.73 18.15 -14.31
C ASN A 53 -0.76 17.83 -14.28
N ILE A 54 -1.18 16.89 -15.12
CA ILE A 54 -2.59 16.50 -15.31
C ILE A 54 -2.86 15.04 -14.88
N GLY A 55 -1.84 14.32 -14.42
CA GLY A 55 -1.99 12.93 -13.96
C GLY A 55 -2.34 11.95 -15.08
N LYS A 56 -1.82 12.18 -16.29
CA LYS A 56 -2.08 11.32 -17.44
C LYS A 56 -1.09 10.16 -17.46
N ILE A 57 -1.60 8.94 -17.62
CA ILE A 57 -0.83 7.70 -17.63
C ILE A 57 -1.17 6.85 -18.85
N GLU A 58 -0.28 5.94 -19.19
CA GLU A 58 -0.50 4.85 -20.15
C GLU A 58 -0.45 3.53 -19.39
N THR A 59 -1.48 2.70 -19.56
CA THR A 59 -1.58 1.35 -18.99
C THR A 59 -1.61 0.32 -20.12
N PRO A 60 -1.51 -0.99 -19.85
CA PRO A 60 -1.68 -2.03 -20.87
C PRO A 60 -3.04 -1.97 -21.60
N TYR A 61 -4.05 -1.32 -21.01
CA TYR A 61 -5.40 -1.20 -21.55
C TYR A 61 -5.65 0.13 -22.28
N GLY A 62 -4.68 1.06 -22.26
CA GLY A 62 -4.78 2.35 -22.92
C GLY A 62 -4.43 3.53 -22.01
N ILE A 63 -4.65 4.74 -22.56
CA ILE A 63 -4.33 6.01 -21.92
C ILE A 63 -5.47 6.45 -21.00
N THR A 64 -5.16 6.77 -19.75
CA THR A 64 -6.15 7.16 -18.73
C THR A 64 -5.54 8.09 -17.66
N GLY A 65 -6.24 8.32 -16.54
CA GLY A 65 -5.75 9.12 -15.41
C GLY A 65 -5.22 8.26 -14.25
N ILE A 66 -4.43 8.87 -13.35
CA ILE A 66 -3.96 8.18 -12.13
C ILE A 66 -5.10 7.71 -11.21
N GLN A 67 -6.30 8.26 -11.35
CA GLN A 67 -7.49 7.82 -10.62
C GLN A 67 -7.98 6.43 -11.06
N ASP A 68 -7.55 5.95 -12.23
CA ASP A 68 -7.94 4.65 -12.78
C ASP A 68 -6.92 3.54 -12.47
N LEU A 69 -5.88 3.85 -11.69
CA LEU A 69 -4.99 2.82 -11.11
C LEU A 69 -5.78 1.84 -10.25
N SER A 70 -5.29 0.61 -10.14
CA SER A 70 -5.89 -0.43 -9.31
C SER A 70 -5.88 -0.01 -7.83
N THR A 71 -6.83 -0.53 -7.06
CA THR A 71 -6.90 -0.31 -5.60
C THR A 71 -5.61 -0.77 -4.91
N GLY A 72 -5.02 -1.88 -5.38
CA GLY A 72 -3.72 -2.36 -4.90
C GLY A 72 -2.59 -1.35 -5.12
N CYS A 73 -2.48 -0.80 -6.35
CA CYS A 73 -1.49 0.23 -6.65
C CYS A 73 -1.72 1.49 -5.79
N LYS A 74 -2.96 1.98 -5.70
CA LYS A 74 -3.31 3.17 -4.89
C LYS A 74 -3.01 2.98 -3.41
N THR A 75 -3.20 1.78 -2.87
CA THR A 75 -2.87 1.46 -1.47
C THR A 75 -1.38 1.70 -1.18
N ILE A 76 -0.49 1.24 -2.06
CA ILE A 76 0.95 1.46 -1.91
C ILE A 76 1.30 2.93 -2.09
N LEU A 77 0.67 3.61 -3.05
CA LEU A 77 0.87 5.05 -3.25
C LEU A 77 0.42 5.87 -2.03
N ASN A 78 -0.66 5.46 -1.36
CA ASN A 78 -1.08 6.05 -0.09
C ASN A 78 -0.02 5.85 1.00
N CYS A 79 0.61 4.66 1.10
CA CYS A 79 1.72 4.45 2.03
C CYS A 79 2.90 5.39 1.75
N ILE A 80 3.31 5.50 0.48
CA ILE A 80 4.40 6.40 0.08
C ILE A 80 4.05 7.84 0.47
N PHE A 81 2.85 8.29 0.11
CA PHE A 81 2.37 9.63 0.42
C PHE A 81 2.33 9.90 1.92
N LEU A 82 1.82 8.96 2.74
CA LEU A 82 1.81 9.07 4.20
C LEU A 82 3.23 9.16 4.77
N GLN A 83 4.17 8.34 4.27
CA GLN A 83 5.56 8.37 4.69
C GLN A 83 6.23 9.72 4.40
N GLU A 84 5.96 10.30 3.23
CA GLU A 84 6.51 11.60 2.81
C GLU A 84 5.82 12.78 3.52
N ASN A 85 4.60 12.59 4.05
CA ASN A 85 3.75 13.62 4.64
C ASN A 85 3.34 13.35 6.10
N GLN A 86 4.17 12.63 6.87
CA GLN A 86 3.84 12.21 8.25
C GLN A 86 3.38 13.36 9.17
N LYS A 87 3.89 14.58 8.96
CA LYS A 87 3.49 15.76 9.75
C LYS A 87 2.04 16.17 9.54
N VAL A 88 1.48 15.88 8.37
CA VAL A 88 0.08 16.18 8.00
C VAL A 88 -0.87 15.10 8.53
N TYR A 89 -0.39 13.85 8.59
CA TYR A 89 -1.16 12.68 9.04
C TYR A 89 -0.56 12.02 10.29
N PRO A 90 -0.37 12.75 11.40
CA PRO A 90 0.38 12.25 12.57
C PRO A 90 -0.36 11.14 13.34
N THR A 91 -1.67 10.98 13.10
CA THR A 91 -2.49 9.96 13.76
C THR A 91 -2.57 8.67 12.96
N VAL A 92 -2.24 8.67 11.67
CA VAL A 92 -2.36 7.48 10.84
C VAL A 92 -1.23 6.51 11.19
N ARG A 93 -1.60 5.31 11.59
CA ARG A 93 -0.70 4.23 12.01
C ARG A 93 -0.86 2.96 11.19
N ALA A 94 -1.96 2.85 10.43
CA ALA A 94 -2.22 1.70 9.59
C ALA A 94 -2.94 2.02 8.29
N ILE A 95 -2.86 1.09 7.35
CA ILE A 95 -3.62 1.08 6.11
C ILE A 95 -4.27 -0.29 5.95
N ASN A 96 -5.51 -0.30 5.47
CA ASN A 96 -6.18 -1.53 5.11
C ASN A 96 -5.71 -2.00 3.74
N ALA A 97 -5.15 -3.20 3.63
CA ALA A 97 -4.71 -3.80 2.38
C ALA A 97 -5.52 -5.05 2.02
N THR A 98 -6.67 -5.28 2.66
CA THR A 98 -7.55 -6.45 2.46
C THR A 98 -8.08 -6.56 1.03
N GLU A 99 -8.08 -5.49 0.25
CA GLU A 99 -8.49 -5.53 -1.17
C GLU A 99 -7.29 -5.69 -2.14
N CYS A 100 -6.06 -5.83 -1.62
CA CYS A 100 -4.87 -5.96 -2.44
C CYS A 100 -4.64 -7.41 -2.87
N GLY A 101 -4.48 -7.62 -4.17
CA GLY A 101 -3.96 -8.89 -4.68
C GLY A 101 -2.48 -9.11 -4.34
N LYS A 102 -2.02 -10.35 -4.49
CA LYS A 102 -0.65 -10.80 -4.20
C LYS A 102 0.44 -9.88 -4.78
N ASN A 103 0.32 -9.46 -6.04
CA ASN A 103 1.34 -8.63 -6.69
C ASN A 103 1.50 -7.27 -5.97
N ALA A 104 0.40 -6.65 -5.55
CA ALA A 104 0.43 -5.41 -4.78
C ALA A 104 0.95 -5.65 -3.35
N LEU A 105 0.52 -6.72 -2.68
CA LEU A 105 1.00 -7.06 -1.34
C LEU A 105 2.52 -7.29 -1.31
N GLU A 106 3.04 -8.04 -2.27
CA GLU A 106 4.48 -8.30 -2.38
C GLU A 106 5.29 -7.00 -2.56
N GLN A 107 4.80 -6.07 -3.40
CA GLN A 107 5.46 -4.77 -3.58
C GLN A 107 5.31 -3.87 -2.35
N LEU A 108 4.16 -3.89 -1.69
CA LEU A 108 3.93 -3.16 -0.42
C LEU A 108 4.92 -3.61 0.65
N PHE A 109 5.06 -4.92 0.85
CA PHE A 109 5.96 -5.49 1.84
C PHE A 109 7.43 -5.22 1.50
N CYS A 110 7.80 -5.36 0.23
CA CYS A 110 9.13 -4.98 -0.26
C CYS A 110 9.43 -3.50 0.01
N TYR A 111 8.46 -2.62 -0.20
CA TYR A 111 8.63 -1.18 0.05
C TYR A 111 8.86 -0.91 1.54
N ILE A 112 8.02 -1.47 2.42
CA ILE A 112 8.14 -1.31 3.88
C ILE A 112 9.51 -1.78 4.39
N ASP A 113 9.99 -2.94 3.93
CA ASP A 113 11.29 -3.46 4.35
C ASP A 113 12.45 -2.60 3.83
N LYS A 114 12.36 -2.07 2.60
CA LYS A 114 13.40 -1.21 2.02
C LYS A 114 13.48 0.16 2.71
N THR A 115 12.34 0.73 3.11
CA THR A 115 12.28 2.08 3.69
C THR A 115 12.24 2.10 5.22
N ASN A 116 12.09 0.95 5.86
CA ASN A 116 11.79 0.82 7.29
C ASN A 116 10.57 1.66 7.70
N MET A 117 9.53 1.65 6.87
CA MET A 117 8.29 2.39 7.15
C MET A 117 7.60 1.83 8.40
N ASP A 118 7.32 2.68 9.39
CA ASP A 118 6.53 2.30 10.56
C ASP A 118 5.03 2.52 10.28
N ILE A 119 4.42 1.57 9.59
CA ILE A 119 2.97 1.50 9.36
C ILE A 119 2.48 0.06 9.50
N GLY A 120 1.32 -0.10 10.14
CA GLY A 120 0.62 -1.37 10.21
C GLY A 120 -0.15 -1.66 8.93
N ILE A 121 -0.11 -2.90 8.46
CA ILE A 121 -0.91 -3.36 7.32
C ILE A 121 -2.03 -4.24 7.85
N VAL A 122 -3.27 -3.82 7.64
CA VAL A 122 -4.45 -4.62 8.00
C VAL A 122 -4.80 -5.55 6.84
N LEU A 123 -4.88 -6.84 7.13
CA LEU A 123 -5.30 -7.91 6.21
C LEU A 123 -6.29 -8.81 6.93
N GLU A 124 -7.56 -8.75 6.53
CA GLU A 124 -8.63 -9.53 7.18
C GLU A 124 -8.90 -10.89 6.51
N HIS A 125 -8.09 -11.26 5.51
CA HIS A 125 -8.13 -12.58 4.86
C HIS A 125 -6.72 -13.17 4.69
N GLU A 126 -6.68 -14.48 4.46
CA GLU A 126 -5.45 -15.24 4.18
C GLU A 126 -5.29 -15.61 2.70
N ASP A 127 -6.22 -15.19 1.84
CA ASP A 127 -6.21 -15.54 0.41
C ASP A 127 -4.90 -15.13 -0.28
N GLU A 128 -4.20 -16.13 -0.83
CA GLU A 128 -2.98 -16.01 -1.65
C GLU A 128 -1.78 -15.28 -0.98
N ILE A 129 -1.89 -14.90 0.29
CA ILE A 129 -0.81 -14.17 0.99
C ILE A 129 0.43 -15.03 1.19
N TYR A 130 0.26 -16.36 1.30
CA TYR A 130 1.34 -17.34 1.45
C TYR A 130 2.28 -17.38 0.23
N GLU A 131 1.86 -16.78 -0.89
CA GLU A 131 2.68 -16.66 -2.07
C GLU A 131 3.60 -15.42 -2.07
N CYS A 132 3.44 -14.54 -1.09
CA CYS A 132 4.38 -13.44 -0.84
C CYS A 132 5.68 -14.01 -0.25
N GLY A 133 6.80 -13.35 -0.53
CA GLY A 133 8.12 -13.84 -0.13
C GLY A 133 8.33 -13.92 1.38
N ASN A 134 9.23 -14.81 1.80
CA ASN A 134 9.64 -14.95 3.19
C ASN A 134 10.39 -13.70 3.66
N ARG A 135 9.98 -13.16 4.81
CA ARG A 135 10.54 -11.98 5.49
C ARG A 135 10.06 -11.95 6.93
N GLU A 136 10.62 -11.09 7.76
CA GLU A 136 10.14 -10.96 9.14
C GLU A 136 8.80 -10.22 9.20
N TYR A 137 7.78 -10.93 9.70
CA TYR A 137 6.46 -10.39 10.00
C TYR A 137 6.22 -10.35 11.51
N LEU A 138 5.56 -9.30 11.98
CA LEU A 138 5.02 -9.20 13.33
C LEU A 138 3.50 -9.14 13.25
N ILE A 139 2.84 -10.22 13.65
CA ILE A 139 1.38 -10.40 13.60
C ILE A 139 0.76 -9.87 14.90
N ASN A 140 -0.20 -8.95 14.77
CA ASN A 140 -0.98 -8.39 15.87
C ASN A 140 -0.09 -7.93 17.07
N ASP A 141 1.10 -7.39 16.78
CA ASP A 141 2.12 -6.97 17.74
C ASP A 141 2.62 -8.04 18.74
N SER A 142 2.34 -9.31 18.50
CA SER A 142 2.60 -10.39 19.46
C SER A 142 3.39 -11.55 18.89
N GLU A 143 3.11 -11.96 17.66
CA GLU A 143 3.68 -13.17 17.08
C GLU A 143 4.65 -12.83 15.94
N ARG A 144 5.84 -13.45 15.95
CA ARG A 144 6.85 -13.28 14.92
C ARG A 144 6.88 -14.51 14.03
N ILE A 145 6.64 -14.32 12.74
CA ILE A 145 6.75 -15.37 11.73
C ILE A 145 7.65 -14.91 10.59
N THR A 146 8.24 -15.87 9.87
CA THR A 146 9.08 -15.59 8.70
C THR A 146 8.43 -15.99 7.38
N ASP A 147 7.33 -16.73 7.46
CA ASP A 147 6.62 -17.35 6.36
C ASP A 147 5.12 -17.21 6.67
N LEU A 148 4.38 -16.62 5.72
CA LEU A 148 2.95 -16.34 5.88
C LEU A 148 2.09 -17.61 5.83
N LEU A 149 2.65 -18.76 5.46
CA LEU A 149 2.01 -20.07 5.66
C LEU A 149 1.69 -20.37 7.13
N PHE A 150 2.37 -19.70 8.08
CA PHE A 150 2.12 -19.87 9.51
C PHE A 150 1.17 -18.82 10.09
N MET A 151 0.61 -17.93 9.26
CA MET A 151 -0.47 -17.05 9.67
C MET A 151 -1.77 -17.89 9.63
N VAL A 152 -2.16 -18.48 10.76
CA VAL A 152 -3.35 -19.35 10.94
C VAL A 152 -4.06 -18.98 12.24
#